data_AF-A0A182SVE4-F1
#
_entry.id   AF-A0A182SVE4-F1
#
_cell.length_a   1.000
_cell.length_b   1.000
_cell.length_c   1.000
_cell.angle_alpha   90.00
_cell.angle_beta   90.00
_cell.angle_gamma   90.00
#
_symmetry.space_group_name_H-M   'P 1'
#
loop_
_entity.id
_entity.type
_entity.pdbx_description
1 polymer ?
#
loop_
_entity_poly.entity_id
_entity_poly.type
_entity_poly.pdbx_seq_one_letter_code
_entity_poly.pdbx_strand_id
1 'polypeptide(L)'
;KKLFVFLIFPFQTAQHGFPHKPSALAYDPKSKLMAIGTNSGVIKVFGRPGVEFYGQHTSPSNNQADLIVQMLEWIPGTGRLLSLTASNQLVLWEPAGTLLVAIKNLAFDGKLKKISSLCCSYMKDTVWIGTEGGNVYQFDVRNFTVKESVIYHDVVLEQL
;
A
#
# COMPACT_ATOMS: atom_id res chain seq x y z
N LYS A 1 37.00 -32.30 -33.05
CA LYS A 1 36.07 -31.15 -33.03
C LYS A 1 34.96 -31.47 -32.02
N LYS A 2 35.13 -31.07 -30.75
CA LYS A 2 34.14 -31.31 -29.68
C LYS A 2 33.12 -30.18 -29.70
N LEU A 3 31.86 -30.51 -29.90
CA LEU A 3 30.71 -29.62 -29.80
C LEU A 3 30.45 -29.36 -28.31
N PHE A 4 30.60 -28.12 -27.85
CA PHE A 4 30.17 -27.70 -26.51
C PHE A 4 28.73 -27.23 -26.62
N VAL A 5 27.79 -27.99 -26.07
CA VAL A 5 26.38 -27.61 -25.96
C VAL A 5 26.22 -26.80 -24.67
N PHE A 6 25.96 -25.50 -24.79
CA PHE A 6 25.51 -24.69 -23.66
C PHE A 6 24.05 -25.03 -23.36
N LEU A 7 23.83 -25.79 -22.29
CA LEU A 7 22.52 -25.91 -21.66
C LEU A 7 22.26 -24.61 -20.88
N ILE A 8 21.50 -23.68 -21.48
CA ILE A 8 20.99 -22.51 -20.78
C ILE A 8 19.86 -22.99 -19.88
N PHE A 9 20.16 -23.28 -18.62
CA PHE A 9 19.16 -23.30 -17.57
C PHE A 9 18.75 -21.84 -17.28
N PRO A 10 17.46 -21.49 -17.23
CA PRO A 10 17.06 -20.20 -16.70
C PRO A 10 17.43 -20.18 -15.22
N PHE A 11 18.50 -19.49 -14.87
CA PHE A 11 18.84 -19.20 -13.50
C PHE A 11 17.72 -18.30 -12.98
N GLN A 12 16.74 -18.88 -12.28
CA GLN A 12 15.79 -18.09 -11.51
C GLN A 12 16.61 -17.52 -10.36
N THR A 13 17.13 -16.31 -10.54
CA THR A 13 17.75 -15.55 -9.47
C THR A 13 16.67 -15.37 -8.41
N ALA A 14 16.72 -16.17 -7.35
CA ALA A 14 15.93 -15.90 -6.16
C ALA A 14 16.31 -14.48 -5.73
N GLN A 15 15.37 -13.54 -5.79
CA GLN A 15 15.56 -12.23 -5.19
C GLN A 15 15.52 -12.41 -3.67
N HIS A 16 16.62 -12.91 -3.14
CA HIS A 16 16.89 -12.98 -1.72
C HIS A 16 17.41 -11.60 -1.29
N GLY A 17 16.68 -10.93 -0.42
CA GLY A 17 17.05 -9.63 0.11
C GLY A 17 15.93 -8.60 0.12
N PHE A 18 16.30 -7.38 0.53
CA PHE A 18 15.41 -6.23 0.55
C PHE A 18 15.11 -5.76 -0.89
N PRO A 19 13.87 -5.35 -1.16
CA PRO A 19 13.51 -4.86 -2.49
C PRO A 19 14.28 -3.56 -2.80
N HIS A 20 14.64 -3.39 -4.08
CA HIS A 20 15.41 -2.23 -4.53
C HIS A 20 14.58 -0.94 -4.44
N LYS A 21 15.20 0.13 -3.94
CA LYS A 21 14.58 1.46 -3.75
C LYS A 21 13.27 1.41 -2.92
N PRO A 22 13.35 0.97 -1.65
CA PRO A 22 12.20 1.03 -0.76
C PRO A 22 11.77 2.48 -0.55
N SER A 23 10.47 2.72 -0.54
CA SER A 23 9.86 4.04 -0.41
C SER A 23 8.85 4.13 0.74
N ALA A 24 8.29 3.00 1.17
CA ALA A 24 7.35 2.93 2.30
C ALA A 24 7.57 1.66 3.12
N LEU A 25 7.24 1.71 4.41
CA LEU A 25 7.36 0.60 5.35
C LEU A 25 6.15 0.63 6.30
N ALA A 26 5.58 -0.54 6.62
CA ALA A 26 4.59 -0.67 7.69
C ALA A 26 4.74 -2.01 8.42
N TYR A 27 4.49 -2.02 9.72
CA TYR A 27 4.53 -3.24 10.54
C TYR A 27 3.21 -3.44 11.28
N ASP A 28 2.65 -4.64 11.19
CA ASP A 28 1.51 -5.05 12.01
C ASP A 28 2.00 -5.91 13.18
N PRO A 29 1.97 -5.40 14.43
CA PRO A 29 2.40 -6.16 15.60
C PRO A 29 1.48 -7.34 15.92
N LYS A 30 0.21 -7.33 15.47
CA LYS A 30 -0.73 -8.44 15.74
C LYS A 30 -0.45 -9.65 14.87
N SER A 31 -0.29 -9.46 13.57
CA SER A 31 0.05 -10.55 12.64
C SER A 31 1.56 -10.79 12.51
N LYS A 32 2.39 -9.89 13.06
CA LYS A 32 3.86 -9.89 12.94
C LYS A 32 4.31 -9.85 11.48
N LEU A 33 3.61 -9.06 10.67
CA LEU A 33 3.89 -8.86 9.25
C LEU A 33 4.55 -7.49 9.02
N MET A 34 5.60 -7.48 8.22
CA MET A 34 6.30 -6.27 7.76
C MET A 34 6.06 -6.13 6.26
N ALA A 35 5.48 -5.01 5.83
CA ALA A 35 5.33 -4.65 4.43
C ALA A 35 6.35 -3.60 4.04
N ILE A 36 6.95 -3.77 2.86
CA ILE A 36 7.87 -2.82 2.24
C ILE A 36 7.35 -2.49 0.85
N GLY A 37 7.08 -1.21 0.61
CA GLY A 37 6.71 -0.66 -0.68
C GLY A 37 7.93 -0.07 -1.38
N THR A 38 7.95 -0.09 -2.71
CA THR A 38 9.04 0.47 -3.51
C THR A 38 8.58 1.61 -4.43
N ASN A 39 9.57 2.32 -4.96
CA ASN A 39 9.33 3.33 -5.98
C ASN A 39 8.88 2.75 -7.34
N SER A 40 8.97 1.43 -7.54
CA SER A 40 8.49 0.75 -8.74
C SER A 40 7.08 0.19 -8.57
N GLY A 41 6.40 0.49 -7.46
CA GLY A 41 5.06 -0.02 -7.16
C GLY A 41 5.02 -1.45 -6.67
N VAL A 42 6.15 -2.03 -6.29
CA VAL A 42 6.19 -3.37 -5.70
C VAL A 42 5.92 -3.25 -4.21
N ILE A 43 5.12 -4.18 -3.68
CA ILE A 43 4.93 -4.39 -2.25
C ILE A 43 5.40 -5.80 -1.92
N LYS A 44 6.40 -5.91 -1.06
CA LYS A 44 6.85 -7.20 -0.53
C LYS A 44 6.54 -7.26 0.96
N VAL A 45 5.92 -8.35 1.39
CA VAL A 45 5.55 -8.59 2.79
C VAL A 45 6.34 -9.76 3.32
N PHE A 46 6.84 -9.63 4.54
CA PHE A 46 7.60 -10.64 5.28
C PHE A 46 6.97 -10.90 6.64
N GLY A 47 6.97 -12.15 7.07
CA GLY A 47 6.52 -12.55 8.41
C GLY A 47 7.49 -13.49 9.11
N ARG A 48 6.93 -14.47 9.82
CA ARG A 48 7.69 -15.62 10.33
C ARG A 48 8.36 -16.40 9.17
N PRO A 49 9.36 -17.26 9.45
CA PRO A 49 10.02 -18.04 8.40
C PRO A 49 9.03 -18.73 7.45
N GLY A 50 9.24 -18.53 6.14
CA GLY A 50 8.37 -19.06 5.08
C GLY A 50 7.13 -18.22 4.74
N VAL A 51 6.87 -17.11 5.44
CA VAL A 51 5.78 -16.18 5.11
C VAL A 51 6.33 -15.01 4.29
N GLU A 52 6.11 -15.07 2.98
CA GLU A 52 6.41 -14.00 2.03
C GLU A 52 5.25 -13.79 1.07
N PHE A 53 4.86 -12.53 0.86
CA PHE A 53 3.87 -12.15 -0.14
C PHE A 53 4.43 -11.12 -1.11
N TYR A 54 4.04 -11.20 -2.38
CA TYR A 54 4.42 -10.26 -3.42
C TYR A 54 3.18 -9.63 -4.06
N GLY A 55 3.12 -8.31 -4.09
CA GLY A 55 2.12 -7.53 -4.80
C GLY A 55 2.78 -6.47 -5.67
N GLN A 56 2.10 -6.04 -6.73
CA GLN A 56 2.59 -5.00 -7.62
C GLN A 56 1.44 -4.13 -8.11
N HIS A 57 1.56 -2.83 -7.91
CA HIS A 57 0.65 -1.85 -8.49
C HIS A 57 0.77 -1.86 -10.02
N THR A 58 -0.36 -1.67 -10.69
CA THR A 58 -0.45 -1.52 -12.14
C THR A 58 -0.88 -0.11 -12.50
N SER A 59 -0.21 0.52 -13.47
CA SER A 59 -0.58 1.86 -13.95
C SER A 59 -1.45 1.75 -15.18
N PRO A 60 -2.68 2.31 -15.21
CA PRO A 60 -3.47 2.40 -16.43
C PRO A 60 -2.86 3.38 -17.44
N SER A 61 -2.09 4.38 -16.99
CA SER A 61 -1.46 5.41 -17.83
C SER A 61 -0.10 4.99 -18.39
N ASN A 62 0.41 3.81 -18.00
CA ASN A 62 1.80 3.35 -18.23
C ASN A 62 2.89 4.28 -17.66
N ASN A 63 2.54 5.29 -16.86
CA ASN A 63 3.51 6.11 -16.16
C ASN A 63 3.98 5.40 -14.88
N GLN A 64 5.29 5.11 -14.78
CA GLN A 64 5.85 4.44 -13.62
C GLN A 64 5.91 5.34 -12.38
N ALA A 65 5.97 6.66 -12.55
CA ALA A 65 5.99 7.59 -11.41
C ALA A 65 4.69 7.50 -10.59
N ASP A 66 3.57 7.16 -11.24
CA ASP A 66 2.26 7.00 -10.60
C ASP A 66 2.22 5.81 -9.65
N LEU A 67 3.12 4.84 -9.81
CA LEU A 67 3.13 3.58 -9.07
C LEU A 67 3.94 3.62 -7.78
N ILE A 68 4.71 4.68 -7.55
CA ILE A 68 5.54 4.82 -6.35
C ILE A 68 4.66 4.64 -5.11
N VAL A 69 4.99 3.65 -4.27
CA VAL A 69 4.28 3.44 -3.00
C VAL A 69 4.73 4.51 -2.02
N GLN A 70 3.84 5.42 -1.64
CA GLN A 70 4.14 6.52 -0.71
C GLN A 70 3.88 6.16 0.75
N MET A 71 2.79 5.44 1.02
CA MET A 71 2.41 5.04 2.37
C MET A 71 1.83 3.64 2.37
N LEU A 72 1.96 2.99 3.52
CA LEU A 72 1.42 1.67 3.82
C LEU A 72 0.78 1.73 5.20
N GLU A 73 -0.45 1.23 5.32
CA GLU A 73 -1.20 1.18 6.57
C GLU A 73 -1.87 -0.17 6.73
N TRP A 74 -1.54 -0.88 7.80
CA TRP A 74 -2.13 -2.18 8.10
C TRP A 74 -3.52 -2.02 8.69
N ILE A 75 -4.43 -2.94 8.34
CA ILE A 75 -5.62 -3.21 9.14
C ILE A 75 -5.22 -4.26 10.18
N PRO A 76 -5.00 -3.89 11.47
CA PRO A 76 -4.20 -4.72 12.37
C PRO A 76 -4.80 -6.12 12.60
N GLY A 77 -4.01 -7.16 12.43
CA GLY A 77 -4.37 -8.55 12.67
C GLY A 77 -5.32 -9.17 11.64
N THR A 78 -5.67 -8.46 10.56
CA THR A 78 -6.48 -9.06 9.48
C THR A 78 -5.63 -9.53 8.30
N GLY A 79 -4.33 -9.19 8.26
CA GLY A 79 -3.46 -9.43 7.12
C GLY A 79 -3.78 -8.56 5.90
N ARG A 80 -4.67 -7.57 6.03
CA ARG A 80 -5.05 -6.67 4.95
C ARG A 80 -4.25 -5.40 5.03
N LEU A 81 -3.77 -4.92 3.90
CA LEU A 81 -2.86 -3.78 3.81
C LEU A 81 -3.50 -2.72 2.92
N LEU A 82 -3.57 -1.49 3.39
CA LEU A 82 -3.91 -0.33 2.59
C LEU A 82 -2.62 0.33 2.11
N SER A 83 -2.52 0.64 0.83
CA SER A 83 -1.39 1.40 0.28
C SER A 83 -1.87 2.68 -0.37
N LEU A 84 -1.05 3.71 -0.33
CA LEU A 84 -1.19 4.94 -1.11
C LEU A 84 -0.09 5.02 -2.17
N THR A 85 -0.47 5.29 -3.42
CA THR A 85 0.47 5.57 -4.50
C THR A 85 0.70 7.07 -4.72
N ALA A 86 1.75 7.43 -5.46
CA ALA A 86 2.03 8.82 -5.84
C ALA A 86 0.95 9.47 -6.72
N SER A 87 0.12 8.68 -7.40
CA SER A 87 -1.08 9.14 -8.11
C SER A 87 -2.30 9.33 -7.20
N ASN A 88 -2.10 9.38 -5.87
CA ASN A 88 -3.14 9.57 -4.86
C ASN A 88 -4.23 8.47 -4.92
N GLN A 89 -3.84 7.24 -5.29
CA GLN A 89 -4.73 6.08 -5.32
C GLN A 89 -4.58 5.25 -4.05
N LEU A 90 -5.71 4.96 -3.40
CA LEU A 90 -5.79 4.01 -2.29
C LEU A 90 -6.09 2.62 -2.83
N VAL A 91 -5.29 1.65 -2.42
CA VAL A 91 -5.45 0.24 -2.83
C VAL A 91 -5.49 -0.65 -1.59
N LEU A 92 -6.54 -1.46 -1.47
CA LEU A 92 -6.64 -2.50 -0.44
C LEU A 92 -6.15 -3.82 -0.99
N TRP A 93 -5.24 -4.42 -0.24
CA TRP A 93 -4.56 -5.65 -0.57
C TRP A 93 -4.91 -6.76 0.41
N GLU A 94 -5.05 -7.98 -0.12
CA GLU A 94 -5.23 -9.19 0.67
C GLU A 94 -4.27 -10.31 0.22
N PRO A 95 -3.73 -11.11 1.16
CA PRO A 95 -2.84 -12.20 0.85
C PRO A 95 -3.62 -13.38 0.25
N ALA A 96 -3.10 -13.93 -0.86
CA ALA A 96 -3.61 -15.13 -1.51
C ALA A 96 -2.41 -16.04 -1.86
N GLY A 97 -2.11 -17.00 -0.98
CA GLY A 97 -0.92 -17.83 -1.10
C GLY A 97 0.36 -17.01 -0.95
N THR A 98 1.22 -17.01 -1.96
CA THR A 98 2.45 -16.19 -2.01
C THR A 98 2.25 -14.82 -2.67
N LEU A 99 1.02 -14.52 -3.11
CA LEU A 99 0.68 -13.26 -3.76
C LEU A 99 -0.04 -12.34 -2.78
N LEU A 100 0.13 -11.05 -3.00
CA LEU A 100 -0.64 -9.99 -2.37
C LEU A 100 -1.50 -9.36 -3.48
N VAL A 101 -2.81 -9.57 -3.40
CA VAL A 101 -3.76 -9.25 -4.47
C VAL A 101 -4.48 -7.94 -4.15
N ALA A 102 -4.54 -7.03 -5.13
CA ALA A 102 -5.32 -5.81 -5.03
C ALA A 102 -6.81 -6.15 -5.17
N ILE A 103 -7.59 -5.94 -4.11
CA ILE A 103 -9.02 -6.26 -4.07
C ILE A 103 -9.86 -5.08 -4.51
N LYS A 104 -9.47 -3.87 -4.09
CA LYS A 104 -10.20 -2.63 -4.42
C LYS A 104 -9.23 -1.47 -4.58
N ASN A 105 -9.58 -0.57 -5.49
CA ASN A 105 -8.83 0.65 -5.78
C ASN A 105 -9.78 1.85 -5.70
N LEU A 106 -9.34 2.94 -5.10
CA LEU A 106 -10.09 4.18 -4.97
C LEU A 106 -9.19 5.36 -5.29
N ALA A 107 -9.58 6.12 -6.31
CA ALA A 107 -9.00 7.40 -6.61
C ALA A 107 -9.45 8.43 -5.59
N PHE A 108 -8.51 9.07 -4.88
CA PHE A 108 -8.83 10.09 -3.90
C PHE A 108 -8.60 11.49 -4.47
N ASP A 109 -9.32 11.80 -5.56
CA ASP A 109 -9.09 13.02 -6.33
C ASP A 109 -9.93 14.21 -5.83
N GLY A 110 -9.41 15.41 -6.07
CA GLY A 110 -10.10 16.67 -5.82
C GLY A 110 -9.21 17.75 -5.24
N LYS A 111 -9.74 18.98 -5.21
CA LYS A 111 -9.03 20.13 -4.63
C LYS A 111 -8.77 19.87 -3.13
N LEU A 112 -7.53 20.10 -2.68
CA LEU A 112 -7.10 19.89 -1.28
C LEU A 112 -7.25 18.45 -0.75
N LYS A 113 -7.32 17.45 -1.65
CA LYS A 113 -7.43 16.03 -1.30
C LYS A 113 -6.14 15.24 -1.44
N LYS A 114 -4.99 15.89 -1.67
CA LYS A 114 -3.71 15.17 -1.65
C LYS A 114 -3.46 14.57 -0.28
N ILE A 115 -3.35 13.25 -0.17
CA ILE A 115 -3.24 12.56 1.11
C ILE A 115 -1.83 12.77 1.67
N SER A 116 -1.75 13.12 2.96
CA SER A 116 -0.49 13.33 3.69
C SER A 116 -0.28 12.32 4.82
N SER A 117 -1.35 11.68 5.31
CA SER A 117 -1.26 10.68 6.38
C SER A 117 -2.43 9.69 6.35
N LEU A 118 -2.16 8.48 6.85
CA LEU A 118 -3.14 7.42 7.06
C LEU A 118 -3.00 6.91 8.51
N CYS A 119 -4.13 6.59 9.15
CA CYS A 119 -4.12 5.99 10.48
C CYS A 119 -5.36 5.10 10.69
N CYS A 120 -5.14 3.80 10.87
CA CYS A 120 -6.21 2.86 11.15
C CYS A 120 -6.74 3.03 12.59
N SER A 121 -8.06 3.01 12.75
CA SER A 121 -8.73 3.06 14.04
C SER A 121 -8.43 1.79 14.85
N TYR A 122 -8.49 1.90 16.19
CA TYR A 122 -8.39 0.74 17.08
C TYR A 122 -9.44 -0.35 16.77
N MET A 123 -10.64 0.09 16.36
CA MET A 123 -11.77 -0.78 16.00
C MET A 123 -11.60 -1.44 14.63
N LYS A 124 -10.59 -1.03 13.84
CA LYS A 124 -10.22 -1.59 12.53
C LYS A 124 -11.32 -1.50 11.47
N ASP A 125 -12.25 -0.59 11.68
CA ASP A 125 -13.40 -0.33 10.82
C ASP A 125 -13.19 0.91 9.94
N THR A 126 -12.31 1.82 10.39
CA THR A 126 -12.09 3.13 9.78
C THR A 126 -10.59 3.36 9.64
N VAL A 127 -10.17 3.93 8.51
CA VAL A 127 -8.87 4.58 8.37
C VAL A 127 -9.10 6.09 8.28
N TRP A 128 -8.40 6.84 9.11
CA TRP A 128 -8.39 8.29 9.04
C TRP A 128 -7.40 8.74 7.97
N ILE A 129 -7.85 9.64 7.10
CA ILE A 129 -7.07 10.19 6.01
C ILE A 129 -6.86 11.67 6.29
N GLY A 130 -5.62 12.08 6.58
CA GLY A 130 -5.24 13.48 6.61
C GLY A 130 -4.81 13.94 5.22
N THR A 131 -5.18 15.16 4.82
CA THR A 131 -4.74 15.75 3.55
C THR A 131 -3.76 16.90 3.76
N GLU A 132 -2.98 17.24 2.74
CA GLU A 132 -2.10 18.41 2.75
C GLU A 132 -2.89 19.73 2.93
N GLY A 133 -4.18 19.73 2.62
CA GLY A 133 -5.08 20.85 2.87
C GLY A 133 -5.59 20.95 4.32
N GLY A 134 -5.16 20.07 5.22
CA GLY A 134 -5.54 20.07 6.64
C GLY A 134 -6.86 19.38 6.95
N ASN A 135 -7.59 18.90 5.94
CA ASN A 135 -8.85 18.20 6.15
C ASN A 135 -8.61 16.75 6.58
N VAL A 136 -9.51 16.23 7.41
CA VAL A 136 -9.49 14.82 7.84
C VAL A 136 -10.75 14.11 7.37
N TYR A 137 -10.58 13.01 6.65
CA TYR A 137 -11.66 12.18 6.13
C TYR A 137 -11.70 10.83 6.84
N GLN A 138 -12.89 10.25 6.92
CA GLN A 138 -13.10 8.88 7.39
C GLN A 138 -13.23 7.93 6.20
N PHE A 139 -12.38 6.92 6.14
CA PHE A 139 -12.46 5.85 5.15
C PHE A 139 -12.97 4.56 5.79
N ASP A 140 -14.12 4.08 5.33
CA ASP A 140 -14.74 2.83 5.79
C ASP A 140 -14.03 1.63 5.15
N VAL A 141 -13.40 0.80 5.98
CA VAL A 141 -12.63 -0.37 5.54
C VAL A 141 -13.54 -1.48 5.00
N ARG A 142 -14.75 -1.62 5.52
CA ARG A 142 -15.69 -2.71 5.13
C ARG A 142 -16.29 -2.40 3.76
N ASN A 143 -16.83 -1.19 3.63
CA ASN A 143 -17.49 -0.74 2.41
C ASN A 143 -16.48 -0.30 1.34
N PHE A 144 -15.29 0.10 1.75
CA PHE A 144 -14.23 0.67 0.91
C PHE A 144 -14.71 1.97 0.25
N THR A 145 -15.24 2.86 1.09
CA THR A 145 -15.78 4.16 0.69
C THR A 145 -15.32 5.23 1.65
N VAL A 146 -15.21 6.47 1.17
CA VAL A 146 -14.97 7.63 2.01
C VAL A 146 -16.31 8.16 2.48
N LYS A 147 -16.47 8.34 3.80
CA LYS A 147 -17.68 8.90 4.38
C LYS A 147 -17.76 10.41 4.13
N GLU A 148 -18.98 10.93 4.07
CA GLU A 148 -19.26 12.35 3.85
C GLU A 148 -18.92 13.24 5.05
N SER A 149 -18.85 12.67 6.26
CA SER A 149 -18.43 13.41 7.45
C SER A 149 -16.93 13.70 7.37
N VAL A 150 -16.61 14.95 7.03
CA VAL A 150 -15.26 15.50 6.94
C VAL A 150 -15.06 16.46 8.10
N ILE A 151 -13.90 16.37 8.74
CA ILE A 151 -13.46 17.38 9.71
C ILE A 151 -12.67 18.41 8.92
N TYR A 152 -13.29 19.58 8.74
CA TYR A 152 -12.69 20.69 8.01
C TYR A 152 -11.84 21.55 8.94
N HIS A 153 -10.64 21.89 8.48
CA HIS A 153 -9.68 22.63 9.29
C HIS A 153 -10.15 24.05 9.66
N ASP A 154 -10.79 24.75 8.71
CA ASP A 154 -11.33 26.09 8.89
C ASP A 154 -12.47 26.14 9.92
N VAL A 155 -13.41 25.20 9.85
CA VAL A 155 -14.54 25.13 10.80
C VAL A 155 -14.07 24.85 12.24
N VAL A 156 -13.05 24.01 12.42
CA VAL A 156 -12.51 23.71 13.77
C VAL A 156 -11.81 24.93 14.37
N LEU A 157 -11.09 25.72 13.55
CA LEU A 157 -10.38 26.91 14.03
C LEU A 157 -11.32 28.06 14.41
N GLU A 158 -12.48 28.20 13.75
CA GLU A 158 -13.48 29.23 14.08
C GLU A 158 -14.19 28.99 15.43
N GLN A 159 -14.04 27.80 16.02
CA GLN A 159 -14.65 27.43 17.30
C GLN A 159 -13.71 27.61 18.51
N LEU A 160 -12.48 28.11 18.29
CA LEU A 160 -11.49 28.45 19.32
C LEU A 160 -11.51 29.95 19.60
#